data_AF-A0A1A6GI86-F1
#
_entry.id   AF-A0A1A6GI86-F1
#
_cell.length_a   1.000
_cell.length_b   1.000
_cell.length_c   1.000
_cell.angle_alpha   90.00
_cell.angle_beta   90.00
_cell.angle_gamma   90.00
#
_symmetry.space_group_name_H-M   'P 1'
#
loop_
_entity.id
_entity.type
_entity.pdbx_description
1 polymer ?
#
loop_
_entity_poly.entity_id
_entity_poly.type
_entity_poly.pdbx_seq_one_letter_code
_entity_poly.pdbx_strand_id
1 'polypeptide(L)'
;MQNIQDLLEMPYGCGEQNMALFASNIYVLDYLNETQQLTKEIKDEAIDYLKMGYQRQLNYKHQDGTYSTFGDKSGRNDAST
;
A
#
# COMPACT_ATOMS: atom_id res chain seq x y z
N MET A 1 -3.56 22.46 -8.77
CA MET A 1 -2.94 21.15 -9.01
C MET A 1 -4.01 20.26 -9.62
N GLN A 2 -3.90 19.86 -10.88
CA GLN A 2 -5.03 19.25 -11.63
C GLN A 2 -4.99 17.71 -11.75
N ASN A 3 -3.98 17.04 -11.18
CA ASN A 3 -3.70 15.62 -11.44
C ASN A 3 -3.38 14.81 -10.16
N ILE A 4 -3.87 15.23 -8.99
CA ILE A 4 -3.54 14.53 -7.72
C ILE A 4 -4.25 13.18 -7.63
N GLN A 5 -5.42 13.05 -8.26
CA GLN A 5 -6.13 11.79 -8.40
C GLN A 5 -5.34 10.75 -9.22
N ASP A 6 -4.46 11.18 -10.14
CA ASP A 6 -3.64 10.26 -10.95
C ASP A 6 -2.52 9.58 -10.14
N LEU A 7 -2.29 10.04 -8.90
CA LEU A 7 -1.36 9.44 -7.95
C LEU A 7 -1.98 8.27 -7.16
N LEU A 8 -3.28 8.01 -7.34
CA LEU A 8 -3.91 6.80 -6.80
C LEU A 8 -3.45 5.59 -7.61
N GLU A 9 -2.70 4.71 -6.95
CA GLU A 9 -2.13 3.53 -7.59
C GLU A 9 -2.41 2.27 -6.78
N MET A 10 -2.77 1.19 -7.47
CA MET A 10 -2.98 -0.10 -6.82
C MET A 10 -1.69 -0.61 -6.16
N PRO A 11 -1.67 -0.96 -4.85
CA PRO A 11 -0.47 -1.45 -4.20
C PRO A 11 0.02 -2.81 -4.76
N TYR A 12 1.32 -2.89 -5.05
CA TYR A 12 1.98 -4.10 -5.57
C TYR A 12 3.42 -4.25 -5.06
N GLY A 13 4.12 -5.29 -5.52
CA GLY A 13 5.55 -5.46 -5.24
C GLY A 13 5.86 -6.19 -3.94
N CYS A 14 7.07 -5.99 -3.43
CA CYS A 14 7.54 -6.46 -2.11
C CYS A 14 6.97 -5.60 -0.96
N GLY A 15 7.27 -5.92 0.29
CA GLY A 15 6.72 -5.22 1.45
C GLY A 15 7.04 -3.72 1.49
N GLU A 16 8.20 -3.33 0.96
CA GLU A 16 8.61 -1.92 0.85
C GLU A 16 7.82 -1.17 -0.24
N GLN A 17 7.75 -1.75 -1.44
CA GLN A 17 7.02 -1.18 -2.58
C GLN A 17 5.51 -1.09 -2.29
N ASN A 18 4.95 -2.13 -1.67
CA ASN A 18 3.54 -2.14 -1.28
C ASN A 18 3.25 -1.04 -0.26
N MET A 19 4.13 -0.83 0.72
CA MET A 19 3.97 0.22 1.73
C MET A 19 4.08 1.63 1.12
N ALA A 20 4.98 1.85 0.17
CA ALA A 20 5.12 3.14 -0.49
C ALA A 20 3.81 3.58 -1.19
N LEU A 21 3.20 2.67 -1.95
CA LEU A 21 1.94 2.92 -2.65
C LEU A 21 0.76 3.02 -1.66
N PHE A 22 0.73 2.14 -0.65
CA PHE A 22 -0.30 2.17 0.38
C PHE A 22 -0.33 3.50 1.13
N ALA A 23 0.83 4.00 1.59
CA ALA A 23 0.93 5.28 2.26
C ALA A 23 0.58 6.45 1.32
N SER A 24 1.05 6.40 0.06
CA SER A 24 0.71 7.41 -0.95
C SER A 24 -0.81 7.58 -1.11
N ASN A 25 -1.54 6.46 -1.27
CA ASN A 25 -2.99 6.49 -1.42
C ASN A 25 -3.72 7.11 -0.21
N ILE A 26 -3.20 6.90 1.02
CA ILE A 26 -3.75 7.54 2.23
C ILE A 26 -3.61 9.06 2.14
N TYR A 27 -2.41 9.56 1.81
CA TYR A 27 -2.16 11.01 1.74
C TYR A 27 -2.89 11.69 0.58
N VAL A 28 -3.04 11.00 -0.56
CA VAL A 28 -3.84 11.51 -1.69
C VAL A 28 -5.31 11.65 -1.27
N LEU A 29 -5.86 10.63 -0.60
CA LEU A 29 -7.24 10.66 -0.11
C LEU A 29 -7.46 11.78 0.92
N ASP A 30 -6.54 11.93 1.88
CA ASP A 30 -6.58 12.96 2.91
C ASP A 30 -6.53 14.37 2.29
N TYR A 31 -5.59 14.61 1.37
CA TYR A 31 -5.48 15.87 0.66
C TYR A 31 -6.76 16.22 -0.13
N LEU A 32 -7.31 15.28 -0.89
CA LEU A 32 -8.52 15.52 -1.68
C LEU A 32 -9.73 15.80 -0.76
N ASN A 33 -9.79 15.15 0.40
CA ASN A 33 -10.82 15.41 1.40
C ASN A 33 -10.71 16.84 1.98
N GLU A 34 -9.53 17.22 2.47
CA GLU A 34 -9.27 18.52 3.08
C GLU A 34 -9.44 19.69 2.08
N THR A 35 -9.13 19.46 0.81
CA THR A 35 -9.30 20.47 -0.24
C THR A 35 -10.67 20.45 -0.91
N GLN A 36 -11.62 19.64 -0.41
CA GLN A 36 -12.99 19.52 -0.93
C GLN A 36 -13.06 19.10 -2.41
N GLN A 37 -12.05 18.37 -2.88
CA GLN A 37 -11.95 17.84 -4.25
C GLN A 37 -12.29 16.35 -4.34
N LEU A 38 -12.59 15.70 -3.21
CA LEU A 38 -12.91 14.28 -3.14
C LEU A 38 -14.31 13.99 -3.70
N THR A 39 -14.37 13.25 -4.81
CA THR A 39 -15.63 12.70 -5.33
C THR A 39 -15.90 11.31 -4.76
N LYS A 40 -17.15 10.85 -4.89
CA LYS A 40 -17.53 9.50 -4.44
C LYS A 40 -16.77 8.41 -5.19
N GLU A 41 -16.60 8.59 -6.49
CA GLU A 41 -15.92 7.64 -7.37
C GLU A 41 -14.44 7.48 -6.97
N ILE A 42 -13.74 8.60 -6.76
CA ILE A 42 -12.34 8.60 -6.31
C ILE A 42 -12.21 7.98 -4.92
N LYS A 43 -13.14 8.29 -4.01
CA LYS A 43 -13.15 7.73 -2.65
C LYS A 43 -13.32 6.21 -2.69
N ASP A 44 -14.28 5.71 -3.47
CA ASP A 44 -14.57 4.28 -3.53
C ASP A 44 -13.37 3.51 -4.10
N GLU A 45 -12.74 4.02 -5.17
CA GLU A 45 -11.52 3.44 -5.74
C GLU A 45 -10.34 3.44 -4.75
N ALA A 46 -10.07 4.59 -4.11
CA ALA A 46 -9.00 4.69 -3.11
C ALA A 46 -9.21 3.74 -1.94
N ILE A 47 -10.44 3.61 -1.43
CA ILE A 47 -10.76 2.68 -0.34
C ILE A 47 -10.51 1.23 -0.75
N ASP A 48 -10.82 0.85 -1.99
CA ASP A 48 -10.54 -0.50 -2.47
C ASP A 48 -9.03 -0.76 -2.61
N TYR A 49 -8.25 0.19 -3.11
CA TYR A 49 -6.78 0.12 -3.10
C TYR A 49 -6.21 0.02 -1.68
N LEU A 50 -6.76 0.75 -0.71
CA LEU A 50 -6.33 0.68 0.69
C LEU A 50 -6.64 -0.70 1.30
N LYS A 51 -7.83 -1.27 1.06
CA LYS A 51 -8.16 -2.63 1.53
C LYS A 51 -7.18 -3.66 0.95
N MET A 52 -6.90 -3.57 -0.36
CA MET A 52 -5.96 -4.46 -1.04
C MET A 52 -4.54 -4.30 -0.50
N GLY A 53 -4.06 -3.07 -0.36
CA GLY A 53 -2.73 -2.76 0.17
C GLY A 53 -2.55 -3.22 1.62
N TYR A 54 -3.56 -3.04 2.47
CA TYR A 54 -3.56 -3.54 3.84
C TYR A 54 -3.47 -5.07 3.88
N GLN A 55 -4.36 -5.75 3.16
CA GLN A 55 -4.36 -7.22 3.10
C GLN A 55 -3.04 -7.76 2.54
N ARG A 56 -2.46 -7.07 1.55
CA ARG A 56 -1.16 -7.42 0.98
C ARG A 56 -0.03 -7.21 1.99
N GLN A 57 -0.04 -6.10 2.73
CA GLN A 57 1.00 -5.76 3.70
C GLN A 57 1.08 -6.79 4.83
N LEU A 58 -0.07 -7.36 5.24
CA LEU A 58 -0.11 -8.42 6.25
C LEU A 58 0.69 -9.67 5.86
N ASN A 59 0.94 -9.92 4.56
CA ASN A 59 1.80 -11.04 4.13
C ASN A 59 3.27 -10.84 4.46
N TYR A 60 3.69 -9.63 4.81
CA TYR A 60 5.07 -9.30 5.19
C TYR A 60 5.25 -9.12 6.69
N LYS A 61 4.19 -9.38 7.48
CA LYS A 61 4.20 -9.37 8.94
C LYS A 61 4.79 -10.67 9.46
N HIS A 62 5.75 -10.58 10.36
CA HIS A 62 6.33 -11.69 11.10
C HIS A 62 5.45 -12.07 12.31
N GLN A 63 5.67 -13.26 12.87
CA GLN A 63 4.95 -13.72 14.06
C GLN A 63 5.14 -12.80 15.29
N ASP A 64 6.31 -12.17 15.40
CA ASP A 64 6.61 -11.20 16.46
C ASP A 64 5.95 -9.82 16.25
N GLY A 65 5.26 -9.64 15.13
CA GLY A 65 4.54 -8.43 14.77
C GLY A 65 5.35 -7.41 13.98
N THR A 66 6.63 -7.64 13.74
CA THR A 66 7.46 -6.79 12.88
C THR A 66 7.15 -7.00 11.40
N TYR A 67 7.66 -6.12 10.54
CA TYR A 67 7.52 -6.23 9.09
C TYR A 67 8.88 -6.15 8.43
N SER A 68 9.10 -6.91 7.35
CA SER A 68 10.30 -6.81 6.52
C SER A 68 9.94 -6.76 5.04
N THR A 69 10.93 -6.49 4.19
CA THR A 69 10.74 -6.40 2.73
C THR A 69 10.16 -7.69 2.13
N PHE A 70 10.45 -8.85 2.72
CA PHE A 70 10.07 -10.16 2.18
C PHE A 70 9.21 -11.02 3.12
N GLY A 71 8.97 -10.59 4.36
CA GLY A 71 8.25 -11.36 5.37
C GLY A 71 8.96 -12.68 5.73
N ASP A 72 8.21 -13.64 6.27
CA ASP A 72 8.70 -14.98 6.65
C ASP A 72 9.13 -15.86 5.47
N LYS A 73 8.97 -15.39 4.22
CA LYS A 73 9.21 -16.19 3.01
C LYS A 73 10.70 -16.27 2.61
N SER A 74 11.58 -15.55 3.30
CA SER A 74 13.03 -15.70 3.14
C SER A 74 13.55 -16.81 4.07
N GLY A 75 13.30 -18.07 3.67
CA GLY A 75 13.69 -19.25 4.47
C GLY A 75 13.81 -20.55 3.69
N ARG A 76 13.83 -20.49 2.35
CA ARG A 76 14.20 -21.61 1.47
C ARG A 76 14.87 -21.03 0.24
N ASN A 77 16.18 -20.84 0.32
CA ASN A 77 17.17 -20.90 -0.77
C ASN A 77 18.53 -20.30 -0.37
N ASP A 78 18.98 -20.50 0.87
CA ASP A 78 20.43 -20.39 1.16
C ASP A 78 21.10 -21.70 0.75
N ALA A 79 21.21 -21.87 -0.57
CA ALA A 79 22.19 -22.76 -1.16
C ALA A 79 23.57 -22.15 -0.94
N SER A 80 24.23 -22.53 0.16
CA SER A 80 25.68 -22.47 0.31
C SER A 80 26.10 -23.47 1.40
N THR A 81 26.35 -24.70 0.98
CA THR A 81 27.27 -25.66 1.63
C THR A 81 28.13 -26.25 0.53
#